data_AF-S3XG60-F1
#
_entry.id   AF-S3XG60-F1
#
_cell.length_a   1.000
_cell.length_b   1.000
_cell.length_c   1.000
_cell.angle_alpha   90.00
_cell.angle_beta   90.00
_cell.angle_gamma   90.00
#
_symmetry.space_group_name_H-M   'P 1'
#
loop_
_entity.id
_entity.type
_entity.pdbx_description
1 polymer ?
#
loop_
_entity_poly.entity_id
_entity_poly.type
_entity_poly.pdbx_seq_one_letter_code
_entity_poly.pdbx_strand_id
1 'polypeptide(L)'
;MQINCLNSRDANLDVLKKSIDLELQRKDLSSVLTANLKRSQESARVLEEIFKLIDLENSQIFKNARYELYDLEKEILTKFLEHSKIGDKPIK
;
A
#
# COMPACT_ATOMS: atom_id res chain seq x y z
N MET A 1 -9.03 -0.64 29.01
CA MET A 1 -7.90 -1.38 28.41
C MET A 1 -7.30 -0.67 27.18
N GLN A 2 -8.10 -0.16 26.23
CA GLN A 2 -7.59 0.55 25.03
C GLN A 2 -6.82 1.86 25.29
N ILE A 3 -7.25 2.72 26.23
CA ILE A 3 -6.58 4.01 26.50
C ILE A 3 -5.17 3.84 27.09
N ASN A 4 -4.96 2.81 27.93
CA ASN A 4 -3.66 2.59 28.57
C ASN A 4 -2.57 2.23 27.56
N CYS A 5 -2.91 1.51 26.47
CA CYS A 5 -1.96 1.20 25.39
C CYS A 5 -1.60 2.43 24.55
N LEU A 6 -2.48 3.44 24.47
CA LEU A 6 -2.18 4.69 23.78
C LEU A 6 -1.14 5.51 24.55
N ASN A 7 -1.23 5.52 25.88
CA ASN A 7 -0.29 6.24 26.75
C ASN A 7 1.13 5.64 26.74
N SER A 8 1.27 4.35 26.39
CA SER A 8 2.59 3.71 26.22
C SER A 8 3.17 3.86 24.81
N ARG A 9 2.47 4.54 23.88
CA ARG A 9 2.95 4.70 22.51
C ARG A 9 3.95 5.86 22.43
N ASP A 10 5.24 5.53 22.43
CA ASP A 10 6.32 6.49 22.26
C ASP A 10 7.09 6.25 20.97
N ALA A 11 6.84 7.08 19.96
CA ALA A 11 7.53 7.00 18.67
C ALA A 11 9.03 7.32 18.77
N ASN A 12 9.50 7.97 19.85
CA ASN A 12 10.91 8.27 20.03
C ASN A 12 11.71 7.06 20.50
N LEU A 13 11.07 6.18 21.27
CA LEU A 13 11.65 4.92 21.76
C LEU A 13 11.27 3.72 20.89
N ASP A 14 10.60 3.95 19.76
CA ASP A 14 10.22 2.89 18.83
C ASP A 14 11.48 2.25 18.21
N VAL A 15 11.63 0.95 18.44
CA VAL A 15 12.75 0.15 17.92
C VAL A 15 12.80 0.13 16.39
N LEU A 16 11.68 0.35 15.71
CA LEU A 16 11.58 0.46 14.25
C LEU A 16 11.72 1.91 13.74
N LYS A 17 11.98 2.89 14.62
CA LYS A 17 12.24 4.28 14.21
C LYS A 17 13.51 4.40 13.37
N LYS A 18 14.53 3.59 13.68
CA LYS A 18 15.72 3.49 12.84
C LYS A 18 15.38 2.57 11.67
N SER A 19 15.67 3.01 10.46
CA SER A 19 15.56 2.15 9.28
C SER A 19 16.38 0.88 9.51
N ILE A 20 15.73 -0.25 9.28
CA ILE A 20 16.38 -1.56 9.27
C ILE A 20 16.80 -1.88 7.83
N ASP A 21 17.88 -2.63 7.64
CA ASP A 21 18.39 -2.94 6.30
C ASP A 21 17.33 -3.60 5.39
N LEU A 22 16.43 -4.40 5.98
CA LEU A 22 15.28 -4.98 5.27
C LEU A 22 14.27 -3.95 4.75
N GLU A 23 14.13 -2.80 5.40
CA GLU A 23 13.25 -1.72 4.94
C GLU A 23 13.85 -0.95 3.76
N LEU A 24 15.18 -0.81 3.77
CA LEU A 24 15.96 -0.12 2.75
C LEU A 24 16.13 -0.96 1.48
N GLN A 25 16.00 -2.28 1.59
CA GLN A 25 16.10 -3.18 0.45
C GLN A 25 14.73 -3.49 -0.15
N ARG A 26 14.67 -3.42 -1.49
CA ARG A 26 13.54 -3.90 -2.28
C ARG A 26 14.05 -5.00 -3.18
N LYS A 27 13.30 -6.10 -3.26
CA LYS A 27 13.71 -7.28 -4.03
C LYS A 27 13.82 -6.96 -5.52
N ASP A 28 12.81 -6.29 -6.05
CA ASP A 28 12.66 -5.96 -7.47
C ASP A 28 11.61 -4.85 -7.67
N LEU A 29 11.49 -4.34 -8.90
CA LEU A 29 10.52 -3.30 -9.24
C LEU A 29 9.06 -3.75 -9.04
N SER A 30 8.76 -5.04 -9.26
CA SER A 30 7.43 -5.61 -9.02
C SER A 30 7.02 -5.52 -7.55
N SER A 31 7.97 -5.74 -6.63
CA SER A 31 7.76 -5.61 -5.19
C SER A 31 7.46 -4.16 -4.78
N VAL A 32 8.10 -3.18 -5.42
CA VAL A 32 7.85 -1.75 -5.19
C VAL A 32 6.48 -1.36 -5.71
N LEU A 33 6.14 -1.78 -6.92
CA LEU A 33 4.86 -1.51 -7.55
C LEU A 33 3.70 -2.07 -6.73
N THR A 34 3.77 -3.36 -6.35
CA THR A 34 2.77 -4.03 -5.52
C THR A 34 2.60 -3.32 -4.18
N ALA A 35 3.69 -3.00 -3.48
CA ALA A 35 3.62 -2.32 -2.19
C ALA A 35 2.94 -0.95 -2.28
N ASN A 36 3.19 -0.17 -3.35
CA ASN A 36 2.56 1.13 -3.52
C ASN A 36 1.07 1.02 -3.87
N LEU A 37 0.69 0.09 -4.75
CA LEU A 37 -0.72 -0.16 -5.06
C LEU A 37 -1.51 -0.57 -3.82
N LYS A 38 -0.96 -1.47 -2.98
CA LYS A 38 -1.58 -1.85 -1.71
C LYS A 38 -1.74 -0.66 -0.76
N ARG A 39 -0.74 0.22 -0.64
CA ARG A 39 -0.87 1.44 0.19
C ARG A 39 -1.93 2.39 -0.33
N SER A 40 -2.05 2.56 -1.65
CA SER A 40 -3.11 3.37 -2.25
C SER A 40 -4.50 2.79 -1.96
N GLN A 41 -4.65 1.47 -2.07
CA GLN A 41 -5.90 0.77 -1.73
C GLN A 41 -6.29 1.00 -0.26
N GLU A 42 -5.33 0.92 0.66
CA GLU A 42 -5.58 1.16 2.08
C GLU A 42 -5.84 2.65 2.37
N SER A 43 -5.18 3.57 1.66
CA SER A 43 -5.45 5.01 1.76
C SER A 43 -6.89 5.33 1.34
N ALA A 44 -7.36 4.73 0.25
CA ALA A 44 -8.75 4.83 -0.18
C ALA A 44 -9.72 4.22 0.86
N ARG A 45 -9.35 3.10 1.51
CA ARG A 45 -10.14 2.50 2.60
C ARG A 45 -10.27 3.44 3.80
N VAL A 46 -9.17 4.09 4.20
CA VAL A 46 -9.20 5.06 5.31
C VAL A 46 -10.17 6.19 5.01
N LEU A 47 -10.12 6.75 3.80
CA LEU A 47 -11.05 7.81 3.39
C LEU A 47 -12.50 7.30 3.30
N GLU A 48 -12.72 6.10 2.73
CA GLU A 48 -14.04 5.44 2.72
C GLU A 48 -14.66 5.38 4.13
N GLU A 49 -13.91 4.88 5.12
CA GLU A 49 -14.39 4.72 6.50
C GLU A 49 -14.60 6.06 7.22
N ILE A 50 -13.72 7.04 7.01
CA ILE A 50 -13.88 8.39 7.60
C ILE A 50 -15.15 9.05 7.04
N PHE A 51 -15.35 8.99 5.72
CA PHE A 51 -16.50 9.61 5.08
C PHE A 51 -17.83 8.95 5.45
N LYS A 52 -17.88 7.67 5.86
CA LYS A 52 -19.11 7.06 6.40
C LYS A 52 -19.73 7.84 7.55
N LEU A 53 -18.91 8.61 8.29
CA LEU A 53 -19.37 9.41 9.42
C LEU A 53 -19.93 10.78 9.03
N ILE A 54 -19.52 11.33 7.88
CA ILE A 54 -19.76 12.75 7.54
C ILE A 54 -20.37 12.98 6.15
N ASP A 55 -20.17 12.07 5.20
CA ASP A 55 -20.67 12.17 3.83
C ASP A 55 -20.66 10.79 3.12
N LEU A 56 -21.86 10.22 2.93
CA LEU A 56 -22.03 8.91 2.32
C LEU A 56 -21.71 8.90 0.82
N GLU A 57 -21.85 10.03 0.12
CA GLU A 57 -21.52 10.12 -1.31
C GLU A 57 -20.01 10.01 -1.49
N ASN A 58 -19.24 10.79 -0.72
CA ASN A 58 -17.78 10.70 -0.72
C ASN A 58 -17.28 9.33 -0.22
N SER A 59 -17.94 8.73 0.76
CA SER A 59 -17.64 7.37 1.19
C SER A 59 -17.74 6.37 0.03
N GLN A 60 -18.81 6.47 -0.77
CA GLN A 60 -19.01 5.60 -1.93
C GLN A 60 -18.00 5.89 -3.05
N ILE A 61 -17.58 7.14 -3.26
CA ILE A 61 -16.50 7.51 -4.20
C ILE A 61 -15.20 6.80 -3.82
N PHE A 62 -14.78 6.87 -2.55
CA PHE A 62 -13.54 6.23 -2.11
C PHE A 62 -13.63 4.71 -2.09
N LYS A 63 -14.82 4.15 -1.84
CA LYS A 63 -15.06 2.73 -2.04
C LYS A 63 -14.82 2.34 -3.50
N ASN A 64 -15.42 3.07 -4.46
CA ASN A 64 -15.25 2.80 -5.88
C ASN A 64 -13.78 2.91 -6.31
N ALA A 65 -13.10 4.00 -5.91
CA ALA A 65 -11.68 4.19 -6.17
C ALA A 65 -10.82 3.03 -5.63
N ARG A 66 -11.15 2.48 -4.45
CA ARG A 66 -10.45 1.32 -3.89
C ARG A 66 -10.62 0.07 -4.76
N TYR A 67 -11.81 -0.17 -5.32
CA TYR A 67 -12.03 -1.32 -6.22
C TYR A 67 -11.36 -1.12 -7.57
N GLU A 68 -11.38 0.10 -8.13
CA GLU A 68 -10.62 0.44 -9.33
C GLU A 68 -9.11 0.20 -9.11
N LEU A 69 -8.58 0.51 -7.94
CA LEU A 69 -7.20 0.21 -7.58
C LEU A 69 -6.89 -1.29 -7.48
N TYR A 70 -7.88 -2.16 -7.21
CA TYR A 70 -7.70 -3.62 -7.30
C TYR A 70 -7.58 -4.07 -8.75
N ASP A 71 -8.42 -3.53 -9.62
CA ASP A 71 -8.39 -3.86 -11.04
C ASP A 71 -7.11 -3.35 -11.71
N LEU A 72 -6.70 -2.12 -11.39
CA LEU A 72 -5.42 -1.56 -11.84
C LEU A 72 -4.23 -2.36 -11.34
N GLU A 73 -4.24 -2.83 -10.09
CA GLU A 73 -3.18 -3.71 -9.59
C GLU A 73 -3.05 -4.97 -10.44
N LYS A 74 -4.17 -5.63 -10.72
CA LYS A 74 -4.18 -6.82 -11.57
C LYS A 74 -3.68 -6.53 -12.99
N GLU A 75 -4.16 -5.46 -13.61
CA GLU A 75 -3.79 -5.08 -14.98
C GLU A 75 -2.30 -4.74 -15.08
N ILE A 76 -1.79 -3.87 -14.20
CA ILE A 76 -0.41 -3.40 -14.25
C ILE A 76 0.54 -4.57 -13.98
N LEU A 77 0.27 -5.42 -12.97
CA LEU A 77 1.14 -6.56 -12.67
C LEU A 77 1.13 -7.61 -13.79
N THR A 78 -0.02 -7.86 -14.41
CA THR A 78 -0.11 -8.78 -15.56
C THR A 78 0.75 -8.28 -16.71
N LYS A 79 0.56 -7.02 -17.13
CA LYS A 79 1.34 -6.39 -18.19
C LYS A 79 2.83 -6.36 -17.85
N PHE A 80 3.18 -6.03 -16.60
CA PHE A 80 4.57 -5.99 -16.15
C PHE A 80 5.25 -7.35 -16.28
N LEU A 81 4.58 -8.43 -15.86
CA LEU A 81 5.10 -9.80 -15.96
C LEU A 81 5.19 -10.28 -17.43
N GLU A 82 4.25 -9.91 -18.29
CA GLU A 82 4.31 -10.21 -19.72
C GLU A 82 5.52 -9.56 -20.40
N HIS A 83 5.79 -8.28 -20.10
CA HIS A 83 6.95 -7.57 -20.67
C HIS A 83 8.27 -8.04 -20.06
N SER A 84 8.28 -8.42 -18.78
CA SER A 84 9.47 -8.96 -18.11
C SER A 84 9.91 -10.31 -18.73
N LYS A 85 8.96 -11.14 -19.19
CA LYS A 85 9.26 -12.41 -19.87
C LYS A 85 9.90 -12.24 -21.26
N ILE A 86 9.80 -11.06 -21.87
CA ILE A 86 10.26 -10.80 -23.25
C ILE A 86 11.68 -10.18 -23.26
N GLY A 87 12.26 -9.84 -22.10
CA GLY A 87 13.48 -9.02 -22.01
C GLY A 87 14.68 -9.58 -21.24
N ASP A 88 14.59 -10.75 -20.60
CA ASP A 88 15.69 -11.25 -19.77
C ASP A 88 16.80 -11.91 -20.60
N LYS A 89 17.62 -11.08 -21.27
CA LYS A 89 19.03 -11.44 -21.45
C LYS A 89 19.73 -11.22 -20.11
N PRO A 90 20.49 -12.20 -19.60
CA PRO A 90 21.17 -12.05 -18.32
C PRO A 90 22.06 -10.81 -18.35
N ILE A 91 21.86 -9.93 -17.38
CA ILE A 91 22.81 -8.86 -17.08
C ILE A 91 24.11 -9.57 -16.67
N LYS A 92 25.13 -9.47 -17.52
CA LYS A 92 26.49 -9.93 -17.23
C LYS A 92 27.12 -9.08 -16.13
#